data_AF-A0A520ENZ4-F1
#
_entry.id   AF-A0A520ENZ4-F1
#
_cell.length_a   1.000
_cell.length_b   1.000
_cell.length_c   1.000
_cell.angle_alpha   90.00
_cell.angle_beta   90.00
_cell.angle_gamma   90.00
#
_symmetry.space_group_name_H-M   'P 1'
#
loop_
_entity.id
_entity.type
_entity.pdbx_description
1 polymer ?
#
loop_
_entity_poly.entity_id
_entity_poly.type
_entity_poly.pdbx_seq_one_letter_code
_entity_poly.pdbx_strand_id
1 'polypeptide(L)'
;ARLVVPSVELLDLHARMHAAVGPGSFDNVAIGHWTPHVTLARRLTPDEAGAATRLLCPHLDDLIGSAVALRRWDGDNKCEWRIG
;
A
#
# COMPACT_ATOMS: atom_id res chain seq x y z
N ALA A 1 9.62 -1.36 1.91
CA ALA A 1 8.33 -1.82 1.34
C ALA A 1 8.62 -2.65 0.10
N ARG A 2 7.69 -3.51 -0.33
CA ARG A 2 7.79 -4.23 -1.60
C ARG A 2 6.79 -3.63 -2.59
N LEU A 3 7.26 -3.27 -3.78
CA LEU A 3 6.39 -2.79 -4.85
C LEU A 3 5.50 -3.93 -5.35
N VAL A 4 4.24 -3.61 -5.60
CA VAL A 4 3.28 -4.48 -6.28
C VAL A 4 3.32 -4.14 -7.77
N VAL A 5 3.39 -5.16 -8.62
CA VAL A 5 3.14 -4.98 -10.05
C VAL A 5 1.63 -4.79 -10.22
N PRO A 6 1.16 -3.60 -10.64
CA PRO A 6 -0.27 -3.32 -10.69
C PRO A 6 -0.93 -4.13 -11.80
N SER A 7 -1.93 -4.94 -11.44
CA SER A 7 -2.84 -5.53 -12.42
C SER A 7 -3.93 -4.52 -12.83
N VAL A 8 -4.61 -4.78 -13.94
CA VAL A 8 -5.73 -3.95 -14.40
C VAL A 8 -6.83 -3.89 -13.34
N GLU A 9 -7.16 -5.02 -12.73
CA GLU A 9 -8.19 -5.14 -11.70
C GLU A 9 -7.88 -4.30 -10.45
N LEU A 10 -6.59 -4.21 -10.08
CA LEU A 10 -6.14 -3.40 -8.96
C LEU A 10 -6.28 -1.90 -9.26
N LEU A 11 -5.92 -1.48 -10.48
CA LEU A 11 -6.07 -0.10 -10.91
C LEU A 11 -7.54 0.31 -11.03
N ASP A 12 -8.40 -0.59 -11.52
CA ASP A 12 -9.84 -0.36 -11.58
C ASP A 12 -10.46 -0.24 -10.18
N LEU A 13 -10.01 -1.06 -9.23
CA LEU A 13 -10.42 -0.94 -7.83
C LEU A 13 -10.00 0.42 -7.25
N HIS A 14 -8.76 0.84 -7.47
CA HIS A 14 -8.26 2.15 -7.04
C HIS A 14 -9.09 3.30 -7.65
N ALA A 15 -9.41 3.24 -8.94
CA ALA A 15 -10.25 4.25 -9.59
C ALA A 15 -11.65 4.35 -8.98
N ARG A 16 -12.31 3.21 -8.73
CA ARG A 16 -13.63 3.19 -8.06
C ARG A 16 -13.56 3.76 -6.65
N MET A 17 -12.51 3.43 -5.90
CA MET A 17 -12.33 3.97 -4.54
C MET A 17 -12.05 5.47 -4.55
N HIS A 18 -11.19 5.94 -5.43
CA HIS A 18 -10.87 7.37 -5.56
C HIS A 18 -12.13 8.17 -5.89
N ALA A 19 -12.99 7.67 -6.79
CA ALA A 19 -14.29 8.28 -7.09
C ALA A 19 -15.24 8.29 -5.88
N ALA A 20 -15.29 7.20 -5.10
CA ALA A 20 -16.17 7.09 -3.93
C ALA A 20 -15.74 7.98 -2.75
N VAL A 21 -14.43 8.20 -2.56
CA VAL A 21 -13.90 9.12 -1.55
C VAL A 21 -14.21 10.57 -1.93
N GLY A 22 -14.09 10.90 -3.22
CA GLY A 22 -14.33 12.25 -3.71
C GLY A 22 -13.22 13.24 -3.35
N PRO A 23 -13.53 14.55 -3.30
CA PRO A 23 -12.55 15.59 -3.01
C PRO A 23 -11.90 15.43 -1.63
N GLY A 24 -10.60 15.75 -1.51
CA GLY A 24 -9.85 15.61 -0.25
C GLY A 24 -9.01 14.34 -0.14
N SER A 25 -8.92 13.56 -1.21
CA SER A 25 -7.90 12.52 -1.39
C SER A 25 -6.48 13.10 -1.30
N PHE A 26 -5.52 12.31 -0.80
CA PHE A 26 -4.11 12.69 -0.82
C PHE A 26 -3.55 12.66 -2.25
N ASP A 27 -2.67 13.60 -2.60
CA ASP A 27 -2.08 13.70 -3.94
C ASP A 27 -1.31 12.42 -4.35
N ASN A 28 -0.65 11.78 -3.38
CA ASN A 28 0.11 10.54 -3.59
C ASN A 28 -0.76 9.29 -3.77
N VAL A 29 -2.08 9.42 -3.71
CA VAL A 29 -3.03 8.37 -4.09
C VAL A 29 -3.94 8.80 -5.24
N ALA A 30 -3.65 9.90 -5.92
CA ALA A 30 -4.35 10.29 -7.14
C ALA A 30 -4.14 9.24 -8.25
N ILE A 31 -5.06 9.20 -9.22
CA ILE A 31 -4.98 8.32 -10.39
C ILE A 31 -3.68 8.56 -11.13
N GLY A 32 -2.89 7.51 -11.36
CA GLY A 32 -1.58 7.59 -12.00
C GLY A 32 -0.41 8.02 -11.08
N HIS A 33 -0.71 8.47 -9.85
CA HIS A 33 0.31 8.89 -8.87
C HIS A 33 0.48 7.90 -7.71
N TRP A 34 -0.46 6.96 -7.56
CA TRP A 34 -0.37 5.93 -6.55
C TRP A 34 0.74 4.92 -6.83
N THR A 35 1.61 4.68 -5.85
CA THR A 35 2.60 3.60 -5.87
C THR A 35 2.11 2.43 -5.01
N PRO A 36 1.48 1.39 -5.59
CA PRO A 36 0.98 0.26 -4.82
C PRO A 36 2.15 -0.54 -4.23
N HIS A 37 2.10 -0.76 -2.92
CA HIS A 37 3.15 -1.46 -2.20
C HIS A 37 2.62 -2.19 -0.97
N VAL A 38 3.33 -3.23 -0.56
CA VAL A 38 3.13 -3.92 0.71
C VAL A 38 4.19 -3.45 1.69
N THR A 39 3.75 -2.94 2.83
CA THR A 39 4.65 -2.60 3.94
C THR A 39 5.15 -3.90 4.58
N LEU A 40 6.46 -4.15 4.51
CA LEU A 40 7.09 -5.33 5.14
C LEU A 40 7.51 -5.06 6.59
N ALA A 41 7.96 -3.84 6.88
CA ALA A 41 8.40 -3.40 8.19
C ALA A 41 8.21 -1.88 8.32
N ARG A 42 8.11 -1.39 9.56
CA ARG A 42 7.99 0.05 9.88
C ARG A 42 8.75 0.34 11.18
N ARG A 43 9.10 1.62 11.41
CA ARG A 43 9.82 2.09 12.61
C ARG A 43 11.21 1.48 12.79
N LEU A 44 11.93 1.30 11.68
CA LEU A 44 13.32 0.85 11.69
C LEU A 44 14.25 2.07 11.77
N THR A 45 15.36 1.93 12.49
CA THR A 45 16.53 2.80 12.37
C THR A 45 17.19 2.61 10.99
N PRO A 46 18.06 3.54 10.54
CA PRO A 46 18.77 3.38 9.27
C PRO A 46 19.58 2.07 9.18
N ASP A 47 20.26 1.68 10.26
CA ASP A 47 21.06 0.45 10.30
C ASP A 47 20.19 -0.81 10.20
N GLU A 48 19.07 -0.83 10.93
CA GLU A 48 18.09 -1.92 10.84
C GLU A 48 17.45 -2.00 9.45
N ALA A 49 17.16 -0.85 8.81
CA ALA A 49 16.63 -0.82 7.46
C ALA A 49 17.63 -1.38 6.44
N GLY A 50 18.92 -1.04 6.58
CA GLY A 50 20.00 -1.60 5.76
C GLY A 50 20.16 -3.11 5.97
N ALA A 51 20.11 -3.58 7.21
CA ALA A 51 20.17 -5.01 7.54
C ALA A 51 18.96 -5.78 6.99
N ALA A 52 17.74 -5.27 7.19
CA ALA A 52 16.52 -5.88 6.69
C ALA A 52 16.50 -5.96 5.16
N THR A 53 16.98 -4.91 4.47
CA THR A 53 17.07 -4.91 3.00
C THR A 53 18.03 -5.99 2.50
N ARG A 54 19.21 -6.13 3.12
CA ARG A 54 20.17 -7.18 2.77
C ARG A 54 19.64 -8.59 3.00
N LEU A 55 18.84 -8.79 4.06
CA LEU A 55 18.22 -10.08 4.36
C LEU A 55 17.14 -10.45 3.33
N LEU A 56 16.35 -9.47 2.89
CA LEU A 56 15.14 -9.70 2.09
C LEU A 56 15.38 -9.63 0.56
N CYS A 57 16.28 -8.77 0.08
CA CYS A 57 16.46 -8.54 -1.36
C CYS A 57 16.99 -9.73 -2.18
N PRO A 58 17.95 -10.55 -1.71
CA PRO A 58 18.54 -11.59 -2.55
C PRO A 58 17.64 -12.83 -2.78
N HIS A 59 16.61 -13.02 -1.98
CA HIS A 59 15.91 -14.33 -1.86
C HIS A 59 14.38 -14.25 -1.84
N LEU A 60 13.79 -13.07 -2.04
CA LEU A 60 12.33 -12.98 -2.13
C LEU A 60 11.87 -13.22 -3.57
N ASP A 61 11.40 -14.43 -3.81
CA ASP A 61 10.57 -14.75 -4.97
C ASP A 61 9.33 -13.84 -5.04
N ASP A 62 8.67 -13.83 -6.19
CA ASP A 62 7.43 -13.08 -6.34
C ASP A 62 6.36 -13.55 -5.35
N LEU A 63 5.92 -12.62 -4.52
CA LEU A 63 4.87 -12.85 -3.54
C LEU A 63 3.51 -12.72 -4.22
N ILE A 64 2.83 -13.85 -4.40
CA ILE A 64 1.45 -13.86 -4.88
C ILE A 64 0.51 -13.59 -3.69
N GLY A 65 -0.34 -12.58 -3.82
CA GLY A 65 -1.29 -12.22 -2.78
C GLY A 65 -2.58 -11.65 -3.37
N SER A 66 -3.65 -11.69 -2.58
CA SER A 66 -4.96 -11.15 -2.92
C SER A 66 -5.37 -10.07 -1.94
N ALA A 67 -5.91 -8.96 -2.45
CA ALA A 67 -6.62 -8.00 -1.61
C ALA A 67 -8.01 -8.57 -1.25
N VAL A 68 -8.26 -8.82 0.03
CA VAL A 68 -9.50 -9.46 0.51
C VAL A 68 -10.42 -8.51 1.28
N ALA A 69 -9.91 -7.36 1.69
CA ALA A 69 -10.66 -6.40 2.48
C ALA A 69 -10.15 -4.99 2.20
N LEU A 70 -11.05 -4.03 2.34
CA LEU A 70 -10.74 -2.63 2.27
C LEU A 70 -11.03 -1.95 3.61
N ARG A 71 -10.21 -0.96 3.97
CA ARG A 71 -10.45 -0.11 5.13
C ARG A 71 -10.15 1.35 4.84
N ARG A 72 -10.87 2.25 5.50
CA ARG A 72 -10.48 3.65 5.68
C ARG A 72 -9.62 3.75 6.94
N TRP A 73 -8.45 4.36 6.83
CA TRP A 73 -7.58 4.67 7.97
C TRP A 73 -7.60 6.17 8.23
N ASP A 74 -7.82 6.57 9.47
CA ASP A 74 -7.66 7.94 9.95
C ASP A 74 -6.36 8.04 10.75
N GLY A 75 -5.39 8.75 10.18
CA GLY A 75 -4.07 8.92 10.77
C GLY A 75 -4.03 9.83 11.99
N ASP A 76 -5.01 10.72 12.16
CA ASP A 76 -5.05 11.70 13.24
C ASP A 76 -5.67 11.06 14.48
N ASN A 77 -6.84 10.43 14.30
CA ASN A 77 -7.58 9.77 15.38
C ASN A 77 -7.12 8.32 15.64
N LYS A 78 -6.22 7.80 14.80
CA LYS A 78 -5.70 6.42 14.87
C LYS A 78 -6.78 5.34 14.83
N CYS A 79 -7.83 5.55 14.05
CA CYS A 79 -8.94 4.62 13.92
C CYS A 79 -9.12 4.10 12.48
N GLU A 80 -9.79 2.96 12.36
CA GLU A 80 -10.08 2.34 11.08
C GLU A 80 -11.51 1.85 10.98
N TRP A 81 -12.04 1.89 9.76
CA TRP A 81 -13.34 1.34 9.41
C TRP A 81 -13.18 0.41 8.22
N ARG A 82 -13.73 -0.79 8.31
CA ARG A 82 -13.87 -1.66 7.13
C ARG A 82 -14.88 -1.03 6.17
N ILE A 83 -14.59 -1.18 4.87
CA ILE A 83 -15.47 -0.75 3.79
C ILE A 83 -16.00 -2.02 3.11
N GLY A 84 -17.34 -2.12 3.02
CA GLY A 84 -18.07 -3.35 2.67
C GLY A 84 -18.58 -4.06 3.92
#